data_AF-A0A0X8FJV4-F1
#
_entry.id   AF-A0A0X8FJV4-F1
#
_cell.length_a   1.000
_cell.length_b   1.000
_cell.length_c   1.000
_cell.angle_alpha   90.00
_cell.angle_beta   90.00
_cell.angle_gamma   90.00
#
_symmetry.space_group_name_H-M   'P 1'
#
loop_
_entity.id
_entity.type
_entity.pdbx_description
1 polymer ?
#
loop_
_entity_poly.entity_id
_entity_poly.type
_entity_poly.pdbx_seq_one_letter_code
_entity_poly.pdbx_strand_id
1 'polypeptide(L)'
;MIVAVSLLSLAGCQNHNNSLAQNSQVESMPAEYLEILEEYQTLLPDIKNNNQKALEQARYVEALDINNTDTKAGIQYAQHDLDGNGIGELFLASRGDQARVFHIYTLNTGQLTDLAGYNVEGAHIGNRGGLDFYEDGRIVASLSGGATTSNYSDLELPAGAGNFEVIRSYHRSAMPDALTIRDQLTGQEITDEEFNQYYSSESLGEPMDIFSQWEWQGIEENQAIAPKPDHDRGADEASSNSDQIDKQAYLNLLRNRWQVWANKVQPLIDQDAFTADQIGIRPLPSGDLHPIVPALHQAASQSLAEDDQSEIPRHLMVILSHSFVLEKMLLPELDKNSQDSLDNLRYDIVQSRQAVLGQLLAETPIVSFEWEAKWLAGYDQQLAQLLARSDREFDDLNLISIHSGVAVEAFPMLSSDVGSQFGFTYDPSRQRFYTINDRIGAQDVSGTKVYFYDFVDGGITRFTPGSGNRTGESIDQVDLSQLYGVKLDNHYPQRAMAGQAKNQASSNDQDALANFMTHWGQEMGQTYKAYQLDQPVDFYGTRFPEKEFQVVLDGQNIQFKDGQSTDANYKIDAIYSDIADQDNPSQERHLYLFTQGVNGPQVWVTMQGADDQGRLHFKQTANQALKAGYLKHASN
;
A
#
# COMPACT_ATOMS: atom_id res chain seq x y z
N MET A 1 14.17 -54.00 -63.86
CA MET A 1 13.11 -52.96 -63.92
C MET A 1 13.72 -51.70 -63.30
N ILE A 2 14.17 -50.67 -64.06
CA ILE A 2 13.37 -49.64 -64.75
C ILE A 2 12.50 -48.93 -63.69
N VAL A 3 12.58 -47.63 -63.31
CA VAL A 3 13.08 -46.33 -63.83
C VAL A 3 13.10 -45.35 -62.61
N ALA A 4 14.16 -44.59 -62.31
CA ALA A 4 14.51 -43.21 -62.70
C ALA A 4 13.63 -42.03 -62.17
N VAL A 5 14.29 -41.10 -61.43
CA VAL A 5 14.27 -39.60 -61.56
C VAL A 5 12.97 -38.89 -61.06
N SER A 6 12.96 -37.94 -60.10
CA SER A 6 13.52 -36.57 -60.12
C SER A 6 13.52 -35.87 -58.75
N LEU A 7 14.40 -34.87 -58.63
CA LEU A 7 14.54 -33.85 -57.57
C LEU A 7 13.35 -32.86 -57.48
N LEU A 8 13.12 -32.26 -56.30
CA LEU A 8 13.32 -30.82 -56.05
C LEU A 8 13.02 -30.41 -54.58
N SER A 9 13.82 -29.44 -54.15
CA SER A 9 13.95 -28.77 -52.85
C SER A 9 12.70 -28.04 -52.33
N LEU A 10 12.59 -27.89 -51.01
CA LEU A 10 12.76 -26.59 -50.31
C LEU A 10 12.74 -26.78 -48.79
N ALA A 11 13.55 -25.96 -48.13
CA ALA A 11 13.88 -26.01 -46.71
C ALA A 11 12.69 -25.74 -45.78
N GLY A 12 12.71 -26.40 -44.62
CA GLY A 12 11.94 -26.03 -43.44
C GLY A 12 12.75 -26.43 -42.21
N CYS A 13 13.41 -25.45 -41.58
CA CYS A 13 14.11 -25.60 -40.32
C CYS A 13 13.13 -26.07 -39.24
N GLN A 14 13.38 -27.22 -38.61
CA GLN A 14 12.85 -27.53 -37.29
C GLN A 14 13.90 -27.09 -36.27
N ASN A 15 13.67 -25.93 -35.65
CA ASN A 15 14.39 -25.52 -34.45
C ASN A 15 13.96 -26.41 -33.29
N HIS A 16 14.95 -26.98 -32.59
CA HIS A 16 14.78 -27.60 -31.28
C HIS A 16 14.49 -26.52 -30.23
N ASN A 17 13.23 -26.36 -29.85
CA ASN A 17 12.86 -25.79 -28.56
C ASN A 17 12.59 -26.96 -27.61
N ASN A 18 13.42 -27.14 -26.58
CA ASN A 18 13.04 -27.85 -25.35
C ASN A 18 14.11 -27.71 -24.26
N SER A 19 13.76 -26.94 -23.23
CA SER A 19 14.41 -26.85 -21.91
C SER A 19 13.42 -26.03 -21.07
N LEU A 20 12.26 -26.58 -20.67
CA LEU A 20 11.98 -27.12 -19.33
C LEU A 20 10.89 -28.23 -19.34
N ALA A 21 10.35 -28.57 -20.52
CA ALA A 21 9.07 -29.29 -20.69
C ALA A 21 9.14 -30.84 -20.58
N GLN A 22 10.02 -31.42 -19.76
CA GLN A 22 10.08 -32.90 -19.59
C GLN A 22 10.04 -33.37 -18.13
N ASN A 23 9.58 -32.55 -17.20
CA ASN A 23 9.45 -32.94 -15.79
C ASN A 23 7.99 -32.88 -15.33
N SER A 24 7.47 -33.97 -14.77
CA SER A 24 6.04 -34.13 -14.42
C SER A 24 5.55 -33.22 -13.28
N GLN A 25 6.45 -32.53 -12.57
CA GLN A 25 6.11 -31.47 -11.61
C GLN A 25 5.91 -30.09 -12.25
N VAL A 26 6.46 -29.85 -13.45
CA VAL A 26 6.29 -28.59 -14.19
C VAL A 26 4.90 -28.53 -14.85
N GLU A 27 4.28 -29.69 -15.13
CA GLU A 27 2.95 -29.78 -15.75
C GLU A 27 1.79 -29.36 -14.81
N SER A 28 2.03 -29.20 -13.50
CA SER A 28 1.03 -28.76 -12.50
C SER A 28 1.32 -27.37 -11.92
N MET A 29 2.36 -26.68 -12.40
CA MET A 29 2.78 -25.39 -11.85
C MET A 29 1.96 -24.22 -12.44
N PRO A 30 1.50 -23.27 -11.61
CA PRO A 30 0.89 -22.02 -12.07
C PRO A 30 1.76 -21.25 -13.08
N ALA A 31 1.12 -20.57 -14.03
CA ALA A 31 1.81 -19.87 -15.11
C ALA A 31 2.72 -18.74 -14.59
N GLU A 32 2.30 -18.09 -13.50
CA GLU A 32 3.01 -17.01 -12.82
C GLU A 32 4.38 -17.49 -12.29
N TYR A 33 4.44 -18.69 -11.72
CA TYR A 33 5.71 -19.26 -11.26
C TYR A 33 6.62 -19.67 -12.41
N LEU A 34 6.05 -20.11 -13.53
CA LEU A 34 6.84 -20.40 -14.72
C LEU A 34 7.51 -19.13 -15.27
N GLU A 35 6.82 -17.99 -15.26
CA GLU A 35 7.43 -16.70 -15.66
C GLU A 35 8.62 -16.32 -14.79
N ILE A 36 8.52 -16.51 -13.46
CA ILE A 36 9.62 -16.26 -12.52
C ILE A 36 10.81 -17.16 -12.86
N LEU A 37 10.56 -18.47 -12.99
CA LEU A 37 11.61 -19.44 -13.27
C LEU A 37 12.28 -19.18 -14.62
N GLU A 38 11.53 -18.75 -15.65
CA GLU A 38 12.07 -18.36 -16.95
C GLU A 38 12.98 -17.13 -16.87
N GLU A 39 12.62 -16.12 -16.07
CA GLU A 39 13.46 -14.94 -15.88
C GLU A 39 14.74 -15.28 -15.10
N TYR A 40 14.63 -16.04 -14.01
CA TYR A 40 15.80 -16.55 -13.26
C TYR A 40 16.69 -17.42 -14.14
N GLN A 41 16.12 -18.22 -15.04
CA GLN A 41 16.85 -19.01 -16.01
C GLN A 41 17.60 -18.14 -17.03
N THR A 42 16.94 -17.09 -17.52
CA THR A 42 17.50 -16.16 -18.51
C THR A 42 18.65 -15.35 -17.92
N LEU A 43 18.49 -14.89 -16.67
CA LEU A 43 19.47 -14.06 -15.96
C LEU A 43 20.51 -14.88 -15.18
N LEU A 44 20.45 -16.21 -15.22
CA LEU A 44 21.33 -17.10 -14.45
C LEU A 44 22.83 -16.78 -14.61
N PRO A 45 23.36 -16.46 -15.82
CA PRO A 45 24.76 -16.06 -15.97
C PRO A 45 25.09 -14.76 -15.22
N ASP A 46 24.19 -13.78 -15.24
CA ASP A 46 24.36 -12.50 -14.55
C ASP A 46 24.22 -12.66 -13.03
N ILE A 47 23.30 -13.51 -12.58
CA ILE A 47 23.12 -13.89 -11.18
C ILE A 47 24.39 -14.54 -10.63
N LYS A 48 24.94 -15.56 -11.31
CA LYS A 48 26.16 -16.28 -10.89
C LYS A 48 27.39 -15.37 -10.81
N ASN A 49 27.41 -14.33 -11.63
CA ASN A 49 28.49 -13.34 -11.67
C ASN A 49 28.21 -12.11 -10.80
N ASN A 50 27.08 -12.07 -10.10
CA ASN A 50 26.61 -10.92 -9.32
C ASN A 50 26.62 -9.60 -10.13
N ASN A 51 26.18 -9.64 -11.39
CA ASN A 51 26.15 -8.48 -12.29
C ASN A 51 24.95 -7.57 -11.97
N GLN A 52 25.08 -6.78 -10.90
CA GLN A 52 24.03 -5.93 -10.35
C GLN A 52 23.33 -5.05 -11.40
N LYS A 53 24.09 -4.47 -12.34
CA LYS A 53 23.55 -3.63 -13.42
C LYS A 53 22.58 -4.36 -14.35
N ALA A 54 22.82 -5.66 -14.61
CA ALA A 54 21.91 -6.46 -15.43
C ALA A 54 20.64 -6.84 -14.66
N LEU A 55 20.73 -6.96 -13.33
CA LEU A 55 19.63 -7.33 -12.46
C LEU A 55 18.69 -6.16 -12.13
N GLU A 56 19.17 -4.90 -12.22
CA GLU A 56 18.36 -3.68 -12.01
C GLU A 56 17.11 -3.56 -12.91
N GLN A 57 17.09 -4.28 -14.04
CA GLN A 57 15.98 -4.26 -15.01
C GLN A 57 15.11 -5.53 -14.93
N ALA A 58 15.44 -6.47 -14.05
CA ALA A 58 14.68 -7.70 -13.88
C ALA A 58 13.34 -7.43 -13.21
N ARG A 59 12.31 -8.18 -13.60
CA ARG A 59 10.95 -8.03 -13.07
C ARG A 59 10.76 -8.72 -11.72
N TYR A 60 11.37 -9.88 -11.55
CA TYR A 60 11.24 -10.77 -10.39
C TYR A 60 12.57 -10.99 -9.67
N VAL A 61 13.70 -10.82 -10.34
CA VAL A 61 15.02 -11.00 -9.71
C VAL A 61 15.41 -9.76 -8.90
N GLU A 62 15.27 -9.87 -7.58
CA GLU A 62 15.72 -8.84 -6.64
C GLU A 62 17.25 -8.85 -6.47
N ALA A 63 17.92 -7.79 -6.92
CA ALA A 63 19.39 -7.71 -6.90
C ALA A 63 19.98 -7.82 -5.48
N LEU A 64 19.21 -7.39 -4.46
CA LEU A 64 19.58 -7.51 -3.05
C LEU A 64 19.49 -8.94 -2.52
N ASP A 65 18.51 -9.74 -2.98
CA ASP A 65 18.45 -11.18 -2.63
C ASP A 65 19.71 -11.89 -3.13
N ILE A 66 20.12 -11.58 -4.37
CA ILE A 66 21.31 -12.15 -5.00
C ILE A 66 22.57 -11.69 -4.29
N ASN A 67 22.70 -10.40 -3.94
CA ASN A 67 23.89 -9.88 -3.26
C ASN A 67 24.10 -10.48 -1.86
N ASN A 68 23.01 -10.89 -1.20
CA ASN A 68 23.06 -11.44 0.16
C ASN A 68 23.11 -12.97 0.20
N THR A 69 23.21 -13.63 -0.96
CA THR A 69 23.17 -15.09 -1.10
C THR A 69 24.33 -15.58 -1.98
N ASP A 70 24.97 -16.70 -1.63
CA ASP A 70 26.01 -17.29 -2.49
C ASP A 70 25.38 -18.06 -3.66
N THR A 71 25.16 -17.38 -4.77
CA THR A 71 24.51 -17.94 -5.98
C THR A 71 25.50 -18.49 -7.01
N LYS A 72 26.80 -18.54 -6.70
CA LYS A 72 27.85 -18.92 -7.68
C LYS A 72 27.68 -20.33 -8.23
N ALA A 73 27.22 -21.26 -7.38
CA ALA A 73 26.94 -22.64 -7.75
C ALA A 73 25.59 -22.81 -8.48
N GLY A 74 24.85 -21.72 -8.68
CA GLY A 74 23.55 -21.68 -9.34
C GLY A 74 22.38 -21.46 -8.38
N ILE A 75 21.17 -21.52 -8.94
CA ILE A 75 19.90 -21.37 -8.22
C ILE A 75 19.12 -22.67 -8.34
N GLN A 76 18.32 -22.96 -7.34
CA GLN A 76 17.37 -24.07 -7.32
C GLN A 76 16.03 -23.58 -6.78
N TYR A 77 14.97 -24.31 -7.09
CA TYR A 77 13.63 -24.03 -6.61
C TYR A 77 12.97 -25.29 -6.05
N ALA A 78 12.00 -25.10 -5.17
CA ALA A 78 11.10 -26.14 -4.70
C ALA A 78 9.68 -25.58 -4.62
N GLN A 79 8.68 -26.45 -4.72
CA GLN A 79 7.31 -26.10 -4.37
C GLN A 79 6.89 -26.86 -3.13
N HIS A 80 6.33 -26.16 -2.16
CA HIS A 80 5.79 -26.75 -0.95
C HIS A 80 4.53 -26.03 -0.52
N ASP A 81 3.45 -26.78 -0.31
CA ASP A 81 2.14 -26.26 0.12
C ASP A 81 2.17 -26.04 1.64
N LEU A 82 2.46 -24.80 2.04
CA LEU A 82 2.58 -24.43 3.45
C LEU A 82 1.23 -24.28 4.12
N ASP A 83 0.21 -23.84 3.38
CA ASP A 83 -1.10 -23.48 3.92
C ASP A 83 -2.18 -24.55 3.69
N GLY A 84 -1.83 -25.62 2.97
CA GLY A 84 -2.70 -26.76 2.69
C GLY A 84 -3.81 -26.44 1.69
N ASN A 85 -3.68 -25.37 0.90
CA ASN A 85 -4.69 -24.94 -0.06
C ASN A 85 -4.64 -25.74 -1.39
N GLY A 86 -3.61 -26.58 -1.57
CA GLY A 86 -3.39 -27.39 -2.77
C GLY A 86 -2.54 -26.74 -3.85
N ILE A 87 -2.03 -25.52 -3.63
CA ILE A 87 -1.10 -24.77 -4.48
C ILE A 87 0.17 -24.52 -3.66
N GLY A 88 1.27 -25.15 -4.05
CA GLY A 88 2.53 -24.98 -3.32
C GLY A 88 3.18 -23.63 -3.53
N GLU A 89 3.64 -23.00 -2.45
CA GLU A 89 4.53 -21.84 -2.48
C GLU A 89 5.82 -22.15 -3.23
N LEU A 90 6.27 -21.21 -4.06
CA LEU A 90 7.52 -21.31 -4.80
C LEU A 90 8.68 -20.79 -3.96
N PHE A 91 9.59 -21.68 -3.57
CA PHE A 91 10.82 -21.34 -2.88
C PHE A 91 11.97 -21.21 -3.88
N LEU A 92 12.78 -20.16 -3.72
CA LEU A 92 14.03 -19.97 -4.44
C LEU A 92 15.21 -20.00 -3.47
N ALA A 93 16.23 -20.78 -3.83
CA ALA A 93 17.42 -20.97 -3.01
C ALA A 93 18.70 -21.04 -3.85
N SER A 94 19.84 -20.71 -3.24
CA SER A 94 21.13 -21.00 -3.84
C SER A 94 21.41 -22.51 -3.88
N ARG A 95 22.26 -22.94 -4.81
CA ARG A 95 22.79 -24.31 -4.86
C ARG A 95 24.12 -24.42 -4.11
N GLY A 96 24.46 -25.65 -3.70
CA GLY A 96 25.76 -26.01 -3.12
C GLY A 96 25.71 -26.29 -1.62
N ASP A 97 26.87 -26.48 -1.02
CA ASP A 97 27.01 -26.90 0.39
C ASP A 97 26.54 -25.84 1.40
N GLN A 98 26.28 -24.61 0.95
CA GLN A 98 25.73 -23.50 1.73
C GLN A 98 24.40 -23.02 1.12
N ALA A 99 23.64 -23.94 0.53
CA ALA A 99 22.32 -23.66 -0.02
C ALA A 99 21.46 -22.94 1.01
N ARG A 100 20.81 -21.85 0.57
CA ARG A 100 19.98 -21.03 1.42
C ARG A 100 18.80 -20.49 0.62
N VAL A 101 17.61 -20.56 1.22
CA VAL A 101 16.43 -19.87 0.69
C VAL A 101 16.71 -18.39 0.74
N PHE A 102 16.36 -17.68 -0.33
CA PHE A 102 16.47 -16.23 -0.42
C PHE A 102 15.16 -15.55 -0.81
N HIS A 103 14.21 -16.30 -1.40
CA HIS A 103 12.90 -15.77 -1.74
C HIS A 103 11.83 -16.87 -1.66
N ILE A 104 10.61 -16.52 -1.27
CA ILE A 104 9.42 -17.38 -1.32
C ILE A 104 8.27 -16.59 -1.94
N TYR A 105 7.59 -17.16 -2.93
CA TYR A 105 6.39 -16.60 -3.55
C TYR A 105 5.16 -17.46 -3.24
N THR A 106 4.01 -16.83 -3.05
CA THR A 106 2.70 -17.49 -2.97
C THR A 106 1.74 -16.94 -4.04
N LEU A 107 0.61 -17.62 -4.24
CA LEU A 107 -0.48 -17.18 -5.09
C LEU A 107 -1.74 -17.01 -4.28
N ASN A 108 -2.16 -15.76 -4.09
CA ASN A 108 -3.43 -15.44 -3.46
C ASN A 108 -4.46 -15.10 -4.52
N THR A 109 -5.51 -15.91 -4.66
CA THR A 109 -6.57 -15.73 -5.68
C THR A 109 -6.04 -15.59 -7.12
N GLY A 110 -4.89 -16.19 -7.42
CA GLY A 110 -4.23 -16.10 -8.73
C GLY A 110 -3.32 -14.87 -8.92
N GLN A 111 -3.10 -14.05 -7.87
CA GLN A 111 -2.10 -12.98 -7.90
C GLN A 111 -0.81 -13.43 -7.21
N LEU A 112 0.32 -13.24 -7.91
CA LEU A 112 1.65 -13.48 -7.39
C LEU A 112 1.97 -12.51 -6.25
N THR A 113 2.45 -13.05 -5.12
CA THR A 113 2.85 -12.26 -3.96
C THR A 113 4.17 -12.77 -3.40
N ASP A 114 5.14 -11.87 -3.17
CA ASP A 114 6.33 -12.15 -2.35
C ASP A 114 5.87 -12.44 -0.92
N LEU A 115 6.07 -13.69 -0.50
CA LEU A 115 5.74 -14.19 0.82
C LEU A 115 6.91 -14.01 1.78
N ALA A 116 8.15 -14.11 1.30
CA ALA A 116 9.37 -13.83 2.05
C ALA A 116 10.55 -13.48 1.13
N GLY A 117 11.45 -12.62 1.57
CA GLY A 117 12.58 -12.14 0.76
C GLY A 117 13.31 -10.97 1.43
N TYR A 118 14.34 -10.39 0.80
CA TYR A 118 15.13 -9.33 1.43
C TYR A 118 14.33 -8.08 1.74
N ASN A 119 13.35 -7.72 0.91
CA ASN A 119 12.51 -6.54 1.10
C ASN A 119 11.15 -6.87 1.76
N VAL A 120 10.91 -8.11 2.19
CA VAL A 120 9.63 -8.51 2.78
C VAL A 120 9.64 -8.25 4.29
N GLU A 121 8.81 -7.32 4.73
CA GLU A 121 8.64 -6.98 6.14
C GLU A 121 7.97 -8.13 6.91
N GLY A 122 8.43 -8.43 8.13
CA GLY A 122 7.92 -9.55 8.95
C GLY A 122 8.42 -10.94 8.52
N ALA A 123 8.85 -11.11 7.27
CA ALA A 123 9.40 -12.35 6.71
C ALA A 123 10.69 -12.09 5.91
N HIS A 124 11.61 -11.33 6.53
CA HIS A 124 12.88 -10.95 5.91
C HIS A 124 13.83 -12.14 5.75
N ILE A 125 14.38 -12.30 4.55
CA ILE A 125 15.45 -13.26 4.27
C ILE A 125 16.68 -12.52 3.76
N GLY A 126 17.77 -12.60 4.51
CA GLY A 126 19.01 -11.90 4.18
C GLY A 126 20.17 -12.32 5.07
N ASN A 127 21.31 -11.66 4.97
CA ASN A 127 22.51 -12.01 5.76
C ASN A 127 22.33 -11.97 7.29
N ARG A 128 21.27 -11.34 7.79
CA ARG A 128 20.97 -11.17 9.22
C ARG A 128 19.64 -11.76 9.67
N GLY A 129 18.83 -12.27 8.76
CA GLY A 129 17.55 -12.86 9.10
C GLY A 129 17.12 -13.95 8.14
N GLY A 130 16.22 -14.81 8.60
CA GLY A 130 15.73 -15.94 7.82
C GLY A 130 14.56 -16.62 8.48
N LEU A 131 14.08 -17.67 7.83
CA LEU A 131 12.95 -18.48 8.27
C LEU A 131 13.43 -19.89 8.62
N ASP A 132 13.00 -20.35 9.78
CA ASP A 132 13.13 -21.73 10.23
C ASP A 132 11.77 -22.43 10.16
N PHE A 133 11.74 -23.62 9.57
CA PHE A 133 10.53 -24.43 9.38
C PHE A 133 10.57 -25.62 10.32
N TYR A 134 9.43 -26.00 10.91
CA TYR A 134 9.33 -27.10 11.86
C TYR A 134 8.31 -28.15 11.42
N GLU A 135 8.55 -29.41 11.80
CA GLU A 135 7.72 -30.58 11.42
C GLU A 135 6.25 -30.46 11.87
N ASP A 136 6.00 -29.64 12.89
CA ASP A 136 4.65 -29.37 13.40
C ASP A 136 3.96 -28.19 12.70
N GLY A 137 4.55 -27.67 11.61
CA GLY A 137 4.01 -26.59 10.80
C GLY A 137 4.36 -25.19 11.29
N ARG A 138 5.09 -25.05 12.41
CA ARG A 138 5.55 -23.73 12.87
C ARG A 138 6.58 -23.16 11.89
N ILE A 139 6.48 -21.85 11.68
CA ILE A 139 7.46 -21.08 10.92
C ILE A 139 7.96 -19.98 11.84
N VAL A 140 9.27 -19.88 12.04
CA VAL A 140 9.88 -18.88 12.91
C VAL A 140 10.76 -17.97 12.08
N ALA A 141 10.43 -16.68 12.05
CA ALA A 141 11.29 -15.65 11.51
C ALA A 141 12.24 -15.14 12.59
N SER A 142 13.52 -15.03 12.25
CA SER A 142 14.52 -14.39 13.09
C SER A 142 15.23 -13.28 12.32
N LEU A 143 15.49 -12.16 12.99
CA LEU A 143 16.23 -11.04 12.41
C LEU A 143 17.18 -10.43 13.44
N SER A 144 18.47 -10.45 13.16
CA SER A 144 19.51 -9.83 13.99
C SER A 144 19.68 -8.34 13.63
N GLY A 145 19.53 -7.48 14.63
CA GLY A 145 19.91 -6.07 14.55
C GLY A 145 21.40 -5.82 14.87
N GLY A 146 22.20 -6.87 15.08
CA GLY A 146 23.61 -6.81 15.43
C GLY A 146 23.94 -7.57 16.71
N ALA A 147 24.97 -7.13 17.43
CA ALA A 147 25.49 -7.86 18.61
C ALA A 147 24.53 -7.87 19.80
N THR A 148 23.59 -6.93 19.88
CA THR A 148 22.78 -6.70 21.08
C THR A 148 21.28 -6.76 20.82
N THR A 149 20.81 -6.82 19.58
CA THR A 149 19.38 -6.79 19.27
C THR A 149 18.98 -7.90 18.30
N SER A 150 17.80 -8.46 18.52
CA SER A 150 17.23 -9.54 17.72
C SER A 150 15.70 -9.48 17.77
N ASN A 151 15.05 -9.73 16.65
CA ASN A 151 13.61 -9.93 16.55
C ASN A 151 13.33 -11.41 16.28
N TYR A 152 12.30 -11.93 16.91
CA TYR A 152 11.77 -13.28 16.70
C TYR A 152 10.27 -13.18 16.48
N SER A 153 9.76 -13.87 15.46
CA SER A 153 8.34 -13.91 15.19
C SER A 153 7.90 -15.32 14.83
N ASP A 154 6.79 -15.76 15.40
CA ASP A 154 6.08 -16.96 14.94
C ASP A 154 5.14 -16.52 13.82
N LEU A 155 5.20 -17.23 12.71
CA LEU A 155 4.44 -16.98 11.51
C LEU A 155 3.48 -18.13 11.24
N GLU A 156 2.28 -17.78 10.81
CA GLU A 156 1.30 -18.71 10.25
C GLU A 156 0.95 -18.24 8.83
N LEU A 157 0.73 -19.17 7.90
CA LEU A 157 0.17 -18.86 6.59
C LEU A 157 -1.25 -19.42 6.54
N PRO A 158 -2.29 -18.59 6.70
CA PRO A 158 -3.66 -19.04 6.57
C PRO A 158 -3.94 -19.54 5.15
N ALA A 159 -4.80 -20.55 5.03
CA ALA A 159 -5.17 -21.13 3.73
C ALA A 159 -5.71 -20.07 2.75
N GLY A 160 -5.00 -19.90 1.63
CA GLY A 160 -5.32 -18.95 0.58
C GLY A 160 -4.92 -17.51 0.90
N ALA A 161 -4.16 -17.26 1.97
CA ALA A 161 -3.62 -15.94 2.28
C ALA A 161 -2.42 -15.61 1.37
N GLY A 162 -2.20 -14.32 1.14
CA GLY A 162 -1.05 -13.84 0.35
C GLY A 162 0.16 -13.44 1.19
N ASN A 163 0.10 -13.63 2.50
CA ASN A 163 1.08 -13.12 3.44
C ASN A 163 1.08 -13.95 4.72
N PHE A 164 2.23 -14.00 5.39
CA PHE A 164 2.31 -14.53 6.74
C PHE A 164 1.55 -13.62 7.71
N GLU A 165 0.83 -14.24 8.64
CA GLU A 165 0.30 -13.61 9.83
C GLU A 165 1.29 -13.82 10.99
N VAL A 166 1.56 -12.75 11.73
CA VAL A 166 2.44 -12.79 12.89
C VAL A 166 1.58 -13.13 14.12
N ILE A 167 1.67 -14.37 14.59
CA ILE A 167 0.91 -14.83 15.77
C ILE A 167 1.61 -14.50 17.08
N ARG A 168 2.92 -14.25 17.03
CA ARG A 168 3.76 -13.84 18.16
C ARG A 168 4.97 -13.09 17.64
N SER A 169 5.38 -12.01 18.30
CA SER A 169 6.64 -11.34 17.95
C SER A 169 7.30 -10.66 19.15
N TYR A 170 8.60 -10.87 19.31
CA TYR A 170 9.41 -10.28 20.37
C TYR A 170 10.63 -9.56 19.82
N HIS A 171 10.82 -8.33 20.31
CA HIS A 171 12.09 -7.61 20.22
C HIS A 171 12.90 -7.86 21.47
N ARG A 172 14.08 -8.45 21.32
CA ARG A 172 15.02 -8.73 22.40
C ARG A 172 16.24 -7.82 22.28
N SER A 173 16.52 -7.06 23.33
CA SER A 173 17.70 -6.21 23.46
C SER A 173 18.55 -6.68 24.65
N ALA A 174 19.71 -7.25 24.36
CA ALA A 174 20.69 -7.73 25.32
C ALA A 174 21.90 -6.78 25.35
N MET A 175 21.76 -5.67 26.07
CA MET A 175 22.86 -4.76 26.39
C MET A 175 23.72 -5.33 27.54
N PRO A 176 24.99 -4.89 27.70
CA PRO A 176 25.88 -5.43 28.73
C PRO A 176 25.33 -5.40 30.16
N ASP A 177 24.48 -4.42 30.49
CA ASP A 177 23.93 -4.21 31.83
C ASP A 177 22.40 -4.36 31.90
N ALA A 178 21.73 -4.71 30.79
CA ALA A 178 20.27 -4.80 30.73
C ALA A 178 19.79 -5.76 29.63
N LEU A 179 18.87 -6.66 29.99
CA LEU A 179 18.10 -7.44 29.05
C LEU A 179 16.66 -6.91 29.07
N THR A 180 16.17 -6.46 27.92
CA THR A 180 14.77 -6.12 27.73
C THR A 180 14.20 -6.97 26.60
N ILE A 181 12.98 -7.47 26.82
CA ILE A 181 12.24 -8.23 25.82
C ILE A 181 10.85 -7.63 25.75
N ARG A 182 10.44 -7.27 24.54
CA ARG A 182 9.17 -6.60 24.30
C ARG A 182 8.35 -7.36 23.29
N ASP A 183 7.13 -7.70 23.68
CA ASP A 183 6.07 -8.13 22.78
C ASP A 183 5.74 -7.01 21.79
N GLN A 184 5.98 -7.25 20.50
CA GLN A 184 5.73 -6.28 19.45
C GLN A 184 4.24 -6.12 19.13
N LEU A 185 3.42 -7.13 19.41
CA LEU A 185 1.99 -7.10 19.16
C LEU A 185 1.26 -6.33 20.27
N THR A 186 1.62 -6.58 21.53
CA THR A 186 0.96 -5.95 22.68
C THR A 186 1.70 -4.71 23.22
N GLY A 187 2.95 -4.52 22.82
CA GLY A 187 3.84 -3.47 23.33
C GLY A 187 4.33 -3.71 24.77
N GLN A 188 3.96 -4.82 25.40
CA GLN A 188 4.31 -5.12 26.80
C GLN A 188 5.73 -5.67 26.92
N GLU A 189 6.40 -5.35 28.02
CA GLU A 189 7.67 -5.99 28.37
C GLU A 189 7.40 -7.34 29.03
N ILE A 190 8.12 -8.35 28.59
CA ILE A 190 8.04 -9.72 29.11
C ILE A 190 9.38 -10.13 29.72
N THR A 191 9.35 -11.16 30.55
CA THR A 191 10.54 -11.74 31.17
C THR A 191 11.31 -12.63 30.19
N ASP A 192 12.61 -12.83 30.46
CA ASP A 192 13.42 -13.80 29.72
C ASP A 192 12.88 -15.23 29.88
N GLU A 193 12.25 -15.55 31.01
CA GLU A 193 11.60 -16.84 31.23
C GLU A 193 10.39 -17.03 30.31
N GLU A 194 9.51 -16.02 30.17
CA GLU A 194 8.39 -16.03 29.23
C GLU A 194 8.84 -16.10 27.77
N PHE A 195 9.92 -15.40 27.41
CA PHE A 195 10.51 -15.50 26.07
C PHE A 195 11.03 -16.91 25.78
N ASN A 196 11.77 -17.50 26.72
CA ASN A 196 12.38 -18.81 26.56
C ASN A 196 11.36 -19.97 26.55
N GLN A 197 10.13 -19.77 27.05
CA GLN A 197 9.03 -20.72 26.86
C GLN A 197 8.70 -20.97 25.38
N TYR A 198 9.02 -20.01 24.51
CA TYR A 198 8.73 -20.10 23.08
C TYR A 198 9.98 -20.28 22.24
N TYR A 199 11.06 -19.56 22.55
CA TYR A 199 12.26 -19.47 21.69
C TYR A 199 13.51 -20.17 22.24
N SER A 200 13.40 -20.96 23.31
CA SER A 200 14.52 -21.83 23.74
C SER A 200 14.67 -23.03 22.80
N SER A 201 15.90 -23.56 22.69
CA SER A 201 16.16 -24.79 21.92
C SER A 201 15.32 -25.98 22.41
N GLU A 202 15.00 -26.05 23.70
CA GLU A 202 14.13 -27.10 24.26
C GLU A 202 12.65 -26.94 23.85
N SER A 203 12.19 -25.70 23.62
CA SER A 203 10.79 -25.41 23.29
C SER A 203 10.52 -25.40 21.78
N LEU A 204 11.49 -24.92 20.98
CA LEU A 204 11.42 -24.96 19.53
C LEU A 204 11.70 -26.36 18.97
N GLY A 205 12.70 -27.05 19.52
CA GLY A 205 13.31 -28.21 18.87
C GLY A 205 14.25 -27.80 17.74
N GLU A 206 14.74 -28.78 16.99
CA GLU A 206 15.58 -28.54 15.81
C GLU A 206 14.68 -28.22 14.60
N PRO A 207 15.02 -27.20 13.80
CA PRO A 207 14.32 -26.92 12.56
C PRO A 207 14.52 -28.04 11.54
N MET A 208 13.54 -28.17 10.64
CA MET A 208 13.61 -29.07 9.49
C MET A 208 14.78 -28.70 8.59
N ASP A 209 15.51 -29.70 8.15
CA ASP A 209 16.44 -29.57 7.04
C ASP A 209 15.68 -29.67 5.71
N ILE A 210 15.05 -28.57 5.32
CA ILE A 210 14.24 -28.50 4.08
C ILE A 210 15.04 -28.85 2.81
N PHE A 211 16.37 -28.76 2.84
CA PHE A 211 17.21 -29.10 1.69
C PHE A 211 17.43 -30.60 1.51
N SER A 212 17.36 -31.38 2.59
CA SER A 212 17.39 -32.86 2.51
C SER A 212 15.99 -33.47 2.45
N GLN A 213 14.98 -32.76 2.94
CA GLN A 213 13.62 -33.27 3.03
C GLN A 213 12.73 -32.94 1.82
N TRP A 214 12.96 -31.82 1.13
CA TRP A 214 12.16 -31.43 -0.03
C TRP A 214 12.83 -31.75 -1.36
N GLU A 215 12.02 -31.85 -2.41
CA GLU A 215 12.52 -32.03 -3.78
C GLU A 215 12.91 -30.68 -4.38
N TRP A 216 14.22 -30.41 -4.44
CA TRP A 216 14.78 -29.21 -5.06
C TRP A 216 15.19 -29.48 -6.51
N GLN A 217 14.83 -28.56 -7.41
CA GLN A 217 15.17 -28.60 -8.82
C GLN A 217 16.11 -27.46 -9.19
N GLY A 218 17.21 -27.78 -9.88
CA GLY A 218 18.15 -26.77 -10.37
C GLY A 218 17.55 -25.95 -11.51
N ILE A 219 17.80 -24.65 -11.50
CA ILE A 219 17.59 -23.77 -12.66
C ILE A 219 18.85 -23.86 -13.53
N GLU A 220 18.71 -24.34 -14.76
CA GLU A 220 19.83 -24.62 -15.67
C GLU A 220 19.88 -23.62 -16.83
N GLU A 221 21.08 -23.21 -17.27
CA GLU A 221 21.25 -22.21 -18.33
C GLU A 221 20.59 -22.66 -19.66
N ASN A 222 19.78 -21.79 -20.26
CA ASN A 222 19.29 -22.01 -21.62
C ASN A 222 20.43 -21.71 -22.62
N GLN A 223 20.58 -22.52 -23.68
CA GLN A 223 21.59 -22.25 -24.71
C GLN A 223 21.28 -20.88 -25.37
N ALA A 224 22.20 -19.93 -25.19
CA ALA A 224 22.06 -18.53 -25.56
C ALA A 224 21.47 -18.29 -26.96
N ILE A 225 20.51 -17.38 -27.05
CA ILE A 225 20.18 -16.67 -28.30
C ILE A 225 20.64 -15.22 -28.14
N ALA A 226 21.56 -14.81 -29.03
CA ALA A 226 22.12 -13.46 -29.09
C ALA A 226 21.03 -12.38 -29.30
N PRO A 227 21.26 -11.13 -28.85
CA PRO A 227 20.26 -10.08 -28.93
C PRO A 227 20.04 -9.64 -30.38
N LYS A 228 18.78 -9.49 -30.78
CA LYS A 228 18.39 -8.80 -32.02
C LYS A 228 17.16 -7.91 -31.80
N PRO A 229 17.02 -6.86 -32.63
CA PRO A 229 16.39 -5.61 -32.27
C PRO A 229 14.88 -5.63 -32.50
N ASP A 230 14.26 -4.69 -31.79
CA ASP A 230 12.97 -4.02 -32.00
C ASP A 230 12.23 -4.41 -33.30
N HIS A 231 11.05 -5.02 -33.14
CA HIS A 231 10.05 -5.13 -34.19
C HIS A 231 8.65 -5.21 -33.58
N ASP A 232 7.87 -4.17 -33.91
CA ASP A 232 6.42 -4.17 -34.18
C ASP A 232 5.61 -5.36 -33.66
N ARG A 233 4.69 -5.09 -32.74
CA ARG A 233 3.45 -5.87 -32.66
C ARG A 233 2.27 -4.98 -33.02
N GLY A 234 1.76 -5.25 -34.21
CA GLY A 234 0.55 -4.69 -34.75
C GLY A 234 -0.69 -5.09 -33.95
N ALA A 235 -1.71 -4.28 -34.16
CA ALA A 235 -3.07 -4.44 -33.68
C ALA A 235 -3.68 -5.80 -34.04
N ASP A 236 -4.47 -6.34 -33.12
CA ASP A 236 -5.79 -6.87 -33.44
C ASP A 236 -6.74 -6.57 -32.27
N GLU A 237 -7.76 -5.78 -32.61
CA GLU A 237 -8.99 -5.45 -31.88
C GLU A 237 -9.85 -6.71 -31.64
N ALA A 238 -10.83 -6.83 -30.75
CA ALA A 238 -11.33 -6.08 -29.60
C ALA A 238 -12.41 -6.99 -28.98
N SER A 239 -12.61 -6.92 -27.67
CA SER A 239 -13.95 -7.06 -27.11
C SER A 239 -14.13 -6.01 -26.02
N SER A 240 -15.17 -5.20 -26.18
CA SER A 240 -15.34 -3.85 -25.65
C SER A 240 -16.02 -3.78 -24.27
N ASN A 241 -15.75 -2.65 -23.61
CA ASN A 241 -16.35 -2.04 -22.41
C ASN A 241 -15.81 -2.49 -21.04
N SER A 242 -14.86 -1.76 -20.44
CA SER A 242 -15.05 -0.43 -19.83
C SER A 242 -13.75 0.20 -19.27
N ASP A 243 -13.32 1.32 -19.86
CA ASP A 243 -12.59 2.52 -19.35
C ASP A 243 -11.62 2.50 -18.14
N GLN A 244 -11.06 1.38 -17.69
CA GLN A 244 -9.98 1.38 -16.68
C GLN A 244 -8.66 0.91 -17.29
N ILE A 245 -7.62 1.75 -17.20
CA ILE A 245 -6.24 1.31 -17.45
C ILE A 245 -5.93 0.23 -16.40
N ASP A 246 -5.43 -0.91 -16.85
CA ASP A 246 -4.98 -1.99 -15.98
C ASP A 246 -3.95 -1.48 -14.96
N LYS A 247 -4.04 -1.95 -13.71
CA LYS A 247 -3.20 -1.45 -12.61
C LYS A 247 -1.72 -1.59 -12.91
N GLN A 248 -1.30 -2.72 -13.46
CA GLN A 248 0.10 -2.94 -13.82
C GLN A 248 0.53 -1.97 -14.93
N ALA A 249 -0.32 -1.76 -15.93
CA ALA A 249 -0.05 -0.78 -16.98
C ALA A 249 0.08 0.65 -16.41
N TYR A 250 -0.73 1.02 -15.41
CA TYR A 250 -0.67 2.32 -14.76
C TYR A 250 0.64 2.51 -13.98
N LEU A 251 1.04 1.51 -13.18
CA LEU A 251 2.31 1.53 -12.44
C LEU A 251 3.51 1.66 -13.39
N ASN A 252 3.50 0.90 -14.51
CA ASN A 252 4.54 0.98 -15.53
C ASN A 252 4.63 2.37 -16.17
N LEU A 253 3.49 2.99 -16.48
CA LEU A 253 3.47 4.36 -16.99
C LEU A 253 4.06 5.35 -15.97
N LEU A 254 3.73 5.22 -14.69
CA LEU A 254 4.31 6.06 -13.63
C LEU A 254 5.81 5.87 -13.47
N ARG A 255 6.31 4.62 -13.43
CA ARG A 255 7.75 4.35 -13.39
C ARG A 255 8.48 5.00 -14.58
N ASN A 256 7.89 4.94 -15.78
CA ASN A 256 8.43 5.62 -16.96
C ASN A 256 8.47 7.15 -16.78
N ARG A 257 7.40 7.76 -16.26
CA ARG A 257 7.38 9.20 -15.93
C ARG A 257 8.45 9.57 -14.92
N TRP A 258 8.65 8.73 -13.89
CA TRP A 258 9.67 8.97 -12.88
C TRP A 258 11.09 8.81 -13.43
N GLN A 259 11.32 7.88 -14.35
CA GLN A 259 12.61 7.76 -15.04
C GLN A 259 12.91 9.02 -15.89
N VAL A 260 11.90 9.59 -16.54
CA VAL A 260 12.02 10.87 -17.26
C VAL A 260 12.41 11.98 -16.29
N TRP A 261 11.76 12.07 -15.12
CA TRP A 261 12.10 13.03 -14.08
C TRP A 261 13.53 12.84 -13.56
N ALA A 262 13.93 11.60 -13.22
CA ALA A 262 15.27 11.29 -12.74
C ALA A 262 16.37 11.77 -13.70
N ASN A 263 16.19 11.52 -15.00
CA ASN A 263 17.10 12.01 -16.03
C ASN A 263 17.11 13.55 -16.13
N LYS A 264 15.95 14.18 -15.94
CA LYS A 264 15.81 15.64 -16.05
C LYS A 264 16.43 16.38 -14.88
N VAL A 265 16.33 15.85 -13.66
CA VAL A 265 16.84 16.51 -12.45
C VAL A 265 18.34 16.29 -12.25
N GLN A 266 18.94 15.28 -12.89
CA GLN A 266 20.37 14.96 -12.76
C GLN A 266 21.31 16.17 -12.90
N PRO A 267 21.14 17.10 -13.88
CA PRO A 267 22.01 18.27 -13.99
C PRO A 267 21.96 19.19 -12.77
N LEU A 268 20.84 19.22 -12.02
CA LEU A 268 20.75 19.98 -10.76
C LEU A 268 21.42 19.22 -9.61
N ILE A 269 21.38 17.89 -9.60
CA ILE A 269 22.08 17.06 -8.61
C ILE A 269 23.59 17.24 -8.74
N ASP A 270 24.10 17.27 -9.96
CA ASP A 270 25.52 17.42 -10.26
C ASP A 270 26.03 18.86 -10.10
N GLN A 271 25.15 19.83 -9.79
CA GLN A 271 25.50 21.25 -9.67
C GLN A 271 26.10 21.57 -8.29
N ASP A 272 27.30 22.16 -8.29
CA ASP A 272 28.03 22.48 -7.05
C ASP A 272 27.42 23.64 -6.22
N ALA A 273 26.76 24.60 -6.87
CA ALA A 273 26.20 25.79 -6.21
C ALA A 273 25.05 26.42 -6.99
N PHE A 274 24.08 26.97 -6.26
CA PHE A 274 22.93 27.67 -6.81
C PHE A 274 23.00 29.17 -6.50
N THR A 275 22.56 30.00 -7.44
CA THR A 275 22.70 31.46 -7.37
C THR A 275 21.35 32.17 -7.53
N ALA A 276 21.28 33.39 -7.00
CA ALA A 276 20.06 34.20 -6.93
C ALA A 276 19.36 34.44 -8.28
N ASP A 277 20.11 34.51 -9.37
CA ASP A 277 19.60 34.67 -10.73
C ASP A 277 18.83 33.46 -11.25
N GLN A 278 18.91 32.33 -10.56
CA GLN A 278 18.17 31.10 -10.85
C GLN A 278 16.83 31.03 -10.12
N ILE A 279 16.49 32.01 -9.29
CA ILE A 279 15.19 32.06 -8.59
C ILE A 279 14.12 32.50 -9.58
N GLY A 280 13.17 31.61 -9.86
CA GLY A 280 12.03 31.92 -10.71
C GLY A 280 11.32 30.68 -11.24
N ILE A 281 10.06 30.86 -11.63
CA ILE A 281 9.30 29.88 -12.39
C ILE A 281 9.25 30.35 -13.84
N ARG A 282 9.63 29.48 -14.79
CA ARG A 282 9.61 29.84 -16.21
C ARG A 282 8.17 30.02 -16.69
N PRO A 283 7.94 30.91 -17.69
CA PRO A 283 6.63 31.05 -18.30
C PRO A 283 6.14 29.75 -18.93
N LEU A 284 4.82 29.53 -18.88
CA LEU A 284 4.20 28.39 -19.53
C LEU A 284 4.37 28.46 -21.06
N PRO A 285 4.54 27.30 -21.73
CA PRO A 285 4.52 27.25 -23.18
C PRO A 285 3.14 27.65 -23.73
N SER A 286 3.11 28.12 -24.98
CA SER A 286 1.85 28.34 -25.69
C SER A 286 1.22 27.00 -26.09
N GLY A 287 -0.05 26.78 -25.77
CA GLY A 287 -0.79 25.56 -26.11
C GLY A 287 -1.91 25.27 -25.13
N ASP A 288 -2.74 24.29 -25.46
CA ASP A 288 -3.75 23.76 -24.53
C ASP A 288 -3.02 22.86 -23.52
N LEU A 289 -3.14 23.17 -22.24
CA LEU A 289 -2.58 22.41 -21.12
C LEU A 289 -3.70 21.98 -20.19
N HIS A 290 -3.53 20.87 -19.49
CA HIS A 290 -4.44 20.47 -18.42
C HIS A 290 -4.56 21.61 -17.38
N PRO A 291 -5.76 21.99 -16.91
CA PRO A 291 -5.96 23.16 -16.02
C PRO A 291 -5.16 23.15 -14.72
N ILE A 292 -4.73 21.96 -14.27
CA ILE A 292 -3.88 21.84 -13.07
C ILE A 292 -2.47 22.44 -13.26
N VAL A 293 -1.94 22.40 -14.47
CA VAL A 293 -0.58 22.89 -14.78
C VAL A 293 -0.46 24.40 -14.52
N PRO A 294 -1.33 25.27 -15.09
CA PRO A 294 -1.29 26.69 -14.76
C PRO A 294 -1.61 26.98 -13.30
N ALA A 295 -2.48 26.20 -12.64
CA ALA A 295 -2.77 26.38 -11.22
C ALA A 295 -1.53 26.14 -10.33
N LEU A 296 -0.77 25.07 -10.59
CA LEU A 296 0.49 24.78 -9.90
C LEU A 296 1.57 25.82 -10.19
N HIS A 297 1.70 26.28 -11.45
CA HIS A 297 2.62 27.36 -11.81
C HIS A 297 2.29 28.65 -11.05
N GLN A 298 1.01 28.99 -10.94
CA GLN A 298 0.55 30.16 -10.19
C GLN A 298 0.89 30.02 -8.71
N ALA A 299 0.60 28.87 -8.09
CA ALA A 299 0.91 28.62 -6.68
C ALA A 299 2.41 28.72 -6.39
N ALA A 300 3.26 28.14 -7.26
CA ALA A 300 4.71 28.22 -7.12
C ALA A 300 5.23 29.65 -7.26
N SER A 301 4.70 30.40 -8.23
CA SER A 301 5.06 31.81 -8.44
C SER A 301 4.62 32.69 -7.26
N GLN A 302 3.47 32.41 -6.67
CA GLN A 302 2.98 33.09 -5.46
C GLN A 302 3.88 32.78 -4.25
N SER A 303 4.31 31.53 -4.09
CA SER A 303 5.23 31.14 -3.02
C SER A 303 6.56 31.88 -3.11
N LEU A 304 7.10 32.08 -4.33
CA LEU A 304 8.32 32.88 -4.53
C LEU A 304 8.14 34.38 -4.24
N ALA A 305 6.90 34.88 -4.23
CA ALA A 305 6.59 36.28 -3.96
C ALA A 305 6.25 36.55 -2.49
N GLU A 306 6.42 35.56 -1.61
CA GLU A 306 6.16 35.73 -0.18
C GLU A 306 7.15 36.70 0.47
N ASP A 307 6.62 37.51 1.41
CA ASP A 307 7.42 38.49 2.15
C ASP A 307 8.44 37.81 3.07
N ASP A 308 8.08 36.66 3.65
CA ASP A 308 8.96 35.86 4.51
C ASP A 308 9.74 34.85 3.68
N GLN A 309 10.96 35.23 3.30
CA GLN A 309 11.83 34.37 2.48
C GLN A 309 12.18 33.03 3.12
N SER A 310 12.06 32.91 4.45
CA SER A 310 12.38 31.67 5.17
C SER A 310 11.33 30.56 4.97
N GLU A 311 10.09 30.93 4.61
CA GLU A 311 9.00 29.99 4.36
C GLU A 311 8.96 29.47 2.91
N ILE A 312 9.55 30.22 1.98
CA ILE A 312 9.58 29.90 0.54
C ILE A 312 10.06 28.46 0.28
N PRO A 313 11.19 27.97 0.83
CA PRO A 313 11.65 26.61 0.56
C PRO A 313 10.66 25.52 0.99
N ARG A 314 9.88 25.77 2.04
CA ARG A 314 8.87 24.84 2.55
C ARG A 314 7.66 24.80 1.63
N HIS A 315 7.12 25.96 1.25
CA HIS A 315 5.96 26.04 0.35
C HIS A 315 6.26 25.47 -1.03
N LEU A 316 7.45 25.76 -1.57
CA LEU A 316 7.91 25.20 -2.83
C LEU A 316 7.95 23.67 -2.81
N MET A 317 8.38 23.04 -1.72
CA MET A 317 8.39 21.59 -1.60
C MET A 317 7.01 20.97 -1.47
N VAL A 318 6.08 21.64 -0.79
CA VAL A 318 4.68 21.19 -0.75
C VAL A 318 4.10 21.18 -2.17
N ILE A 319 4.39 22.21 -2.97
CA ILE A 319 3.94 22.27 -4.37
C ILE A 319 4.67 21.22 -5.23
N LEU A 320 5.97 21.00 -4.99
CA LEU A 320 6.71 19.91 -5.63
C LEU A 320 6.02 18.57 -5.38
N SER A 321 5.69 18.30 -4.11
CA SER A 321 4.97 17.10 -3.67
C SER A 321 3.62 16.95 -4.36
N HIS A 322 2.79 17.99 -4.32
CA HIS A 322 1.48 17.97 -4.97
C HIS A 322 1.59 17.73 -6.48
N SER A 323 2.62 18.27 -7.14
CA SER A 323 2.82 18.03 -8.57
C SER A 323 3.01 16.54 -8.91
N PHE A 324 3.67 15.76 -8.03
CA PHE A 324 3.81 14.31 -8.18
C PHE A 324 2.50 13.59 -7.87
N VAL A 325 1.80 13.99 -6.80
CA VAL A 325 0.48 13.44 -6.46
C VAL A 325 -0.50 13.61 -7.62
N LEU A 326 -0.53 14.79 -8.23
CA LEU A 326 -1.42 15.11 -9.33
C LEU A 326 -1.08 14.34 -10.61
N GLU A 327 0.20 14.08 -10.89
CA GLU A 327 0.59 13.19 -12.00
C GLU A 327 0.16 11.74 -11.74
N LYS A 328 0.24 11.26 -10.49
CA LYS A 328 -0.29 9.94 -10.11
C LYS A 328 -1.79 9.86 -10.35
N MET A 329 -2.55 10.89 -9.95
CA MET A 329 -4.01 10.89 -10.06
C MET A 329 -4.51 11.06 -11.50
N LEU A 330 -3.83 11.88 -12.32
CA LEU A 330 -4.36 12.40 -13.59
C LEU A 330 -3.63 11.85 -14.81
N LEU A 331 -2.83 10.80 -14.66
CA LEU A 331 -1.98 10.28 -15.74
C LEU A 331 -2.70 10.12 -17.10
N PRO A 332 -3.96 9.65 -17.17
CA PRO A 332 -4.69 9.53 -18.43
C PRO A 332 -5.13 10.88 -19.04
N GLU A 333 -5.28 11.92 -18.21
CA GLU A 333 -5.68 13.27 -18.65
C GLU A 333 -4.48 14.16 -19.04
N LEU A 334 -3.28 13.80 -18.59
CA LEU A 334 -2.08 14.57 -18.82
C LEU A 334 -1.45 14.19 -20.16
N ASP A 335 -1.70 15.01 -21.17
CA ASP A 335 -1.01 14.92 -22.46
C ASP A 335 0.50 15.23 -22.33
N LYS A 336 1.26 14.96 -23.40
CA LYS A 336 2.71 15.16 -23.39
C LYS A 336 3.11 16.60 -23.05
N ASN A 337 2.38 17.61 -23.53
CA ASN A 337 2.71 19.01 -23.26
C ASN A 337 2.49 19.35 -21.78
N SER A 338 1.41 18.84 -21.18
CA SER A 338 1.10 19.00 -19.76
C SER A 338 2.15 18.29 -18.89
N GLN A 339 2.52 17.06 -19.24
CA GLN A 339 3.57 16.30 -18.57
C GLN A 339 4.94 16.99 -18.63
N ASP A 340 5.36 17.41 -19.83
CA ASP A 340 6.64 18.11 -20.02
C ASP A 340 6.65 19.45 -19.26
N SER A 341 5.49 20.12 -19.14
CA SER A 341 5.31 21.35 -18.36
C SER A 341 5.38 21.11 -16.85
N LEU A 342 4.77 20.03 -16.33
CA LEU A 342 4.91 19.64 -14.93
C LEU A 342 6.38 19.33 -14.59
N ASP A 343 7.08 18.60 -15.44
CA ASP A 343 8.50 18.32 -15.23
C ASP A 343 9.36 19.59 -15.23
N ASN A 344 9.04 20.55 -16.09
CA ASN A 344 9.71 21.84 -16.12
C ASN A 344 9.43 22.65 -14.84
N LEU A 345 8.19 22.65 -14.36
CA LEU A 345 7.82 23.28 -13.11
C LEU A 345 8.59 22.68 -11.92
N ARG A 346 8.62 21.34 -11.81
CA ARG A 346 9.37 20.63 -10.77
C ARG A 346 10.84 21.01 -10.79
N TYR A 347 11.45 21.09 -11.99
CA TYR A 347 12.83 21.51 -12.17
C TYR A 347 13.06 22.95 -11.67
N ASP A 348 12.18 23.89 -12.03
CA ASP A 348 12.25 25.29 -11.58
C ASP A 348 12.06 25.43 -10.08
N ILE A 349 11.15 24.64 -9.50
CA ILE A 349 10.91 24.58 -8.05
C ILE A 349 12.18 24.12 -7.34
N VAL A 350 12.78 23.01 -7.77
CA VAL A 350 14.02 22.48 -7.17
C VAL A 350 15.14 23.51 -7.28
N GLN A 351 15.36 24.09 -8.46
CA GLN A 351 16.39 25.10 -8.69
C GLN A 351 16.17 26.35 -7.82
N SER A 352 14.97 26.91 -7.84
CA SER A 352 14.63 28.12 -7.08
C SER A 352 14.76 27.88 -5.57
N ARG A 353 14.28 26.73 -5.08
CA ARG A 353 14.42 26.36 -3.68
C ARG A 353 15.87 26.34 -3.24
N GLN A 354 16.76 25.71 -4.02
CA GLN A 354 18.17 25.61 -3.67
C GLN A 354 18.86 26.99 -3.72
N ALA A 355 18.51 27.83 -4.68
CA ALA A 355 19.01 29.20 -4.75
C ALA A 355 18.58 30.04 -3.54
N VAL A 356 17.31 29.95 -3.13
CA VAL A 356 16.80 30.64 -1.92
C VAL A 356 17.48 30.11 -0.66
N LEU A 357 17.63 28.79 -0.49
CA LEU A 357 18.34 28.21 0.65
C LEU A 357 19.81 28.66 0.70
N GLY A 358 20.48 28.76 -0.45
CA GLY A 358 21.84 29.30 -0.54
C GLY A 358 21.93 30.75 -0.06
N GLN A 359 20.95 31.60 -0.40
CA GLN A 359 20.87 32.98 0.11
C GLN A 359 20.65 33.01 1.61
N LEU A 360 19.64 32.27 2.10
CA LEU A 360 19.30 32.20 3.53
C LEU A 360 20.48 31.70 4.37
N LEU A 361 21.22 30.71 3.88
CA LEU A 361 22.41 30.19 4.55
C LEU A 361 23.56 31.21 4.59
N ALA A 362 23.74 31.99 3.51
CA ALA A 362 24.74 33.05 3.45
C ALA A 362 24.42 34.23 4.39
N GLU A 363 23.13 34.56 4.55
CA GLU A 363 22.66 35.62 5.44
C GLU A 363 22.61 35.16 6.91
N THR A 364 22.11 33.95 7.15
CA THR A 364 21.89 33.38 8.48
C THR A 364 22.30 31.90 8.50
N PRO A 365 23.55 31.58 8.90
CA PRO A 365 24.08 30.22 8.85
C PRO A 365 23.54 29.36 10.02
N ILE A 366 22.27 28.97 9.94
CA ILE A 366 21.66 28.00 10.86
C ILE A 366 21.75 26.59 10.31
N VAL A 367 21.93 25.63 11.21
CA VAL A 367 22.17 24.22 10.90
C VAL A 367 21.05 23.60 10.07
N SER A 368 19.78 23.99 10.31
CA SER A 368 18.65 23.49 9.54
C SER A 368 18.75 23.86 8.06
N PHE A 369 19.14 25.09 7.71
CA PHE A 369 19.34 25.48 6.31
C PHE A 369 20.51 24.76 5.65
N GLU A 370 21.56 24.43 6.42
CA GLU A 370 22.68 23.65 5.90
C GLU A 370 22.26 22.21 5.54
N TRP A 371 21.43 21.56 6.36
CA TRP A 371 20.88 20.25 6.04
C TRP A 371 19.94 20.30 4.84
N GLU A 372 19.08 21.33 4.78
CA GLU A 372 18.12 21.50 3.68
C GLU A 372 18.77 21.81 2.33
N ALA A 373 19.88 22.57 2.34
CA ALA A 373 20.69 22.83 1.14
C ALA A 373 21.39 21.56 0.62
N LYS A 374 21.61 20.57 1.50
CA LYS A 374 22.18 19.27 1.14
C LYS A 374 21.13 18.25 0.72
N TRP A 375 19.84 18.59 0.68
CA TRP A 375 18.77 17.67 0.29
C TRP A 375 18.99 17.01 -1.10
N LEU A 376 19.59 17.72 -2.06
CA LEU A 376 19.91 17.14 -3.38
C LEU A 376 21.03 16.09 -3.33
N ALA A 377 21.88 16.11 -2.30
CA ALA A 377 22.97 15.16 -2.17
C ALA A 377 22.40 13.76 -1.87
N GLY A 378 22.60 12.82 -2.78
CA GLY A 378 22.04 11.46 -2.70
C GLY A 378 20.60 11.33 -3.18
N TYR A 379 20.03 12.39 -3.76
CA TYR A 379 18.68 12.33 -4.34
C TYR A 379 18.60 11.38 -5.54
N ASP A 380 19.69 11.22 -6.30
CA ASP A 380 19.83 10.21 -7.34
C ASP A 380 19.67 8.78 -6.79
N GLN A 381 20.31 8.50 -5.64
CA GLN A 381 20.20 7.23 -4.95
C GLN A 381 18.78 6.99 -4.43
N GLN A 382 18.13 8.02 -3.89
CA GLN A 382 16.73 7.94 -3.46
C GLN A 382 15.80 7.60 -4.63
N LEU A 383 15.95 8.30 -5.77
CA LEU A 383 15.14 8.03 -6.96
C LEU A 383 15.37 6.62 -7.50
N ALA A 384 16.63 6.16 -7.53
CA ALA A 384 16.95 4.79 -7.92
C ALA A 384 16.32 3.76 -6.97
N GLN A 385 16.37 3.99 -5.65
CA GLN A 385 15.75 3.12 -4.66
C GLN A 385 14.23 3.06 -4.78
N LEU A 386 13.58 4.17 -5.14
CA LEU A 386 12.13 4.22 -5.38
C LEU A 386 11.75 3.48 -6.67
N LEU A 387 12.52 3.66 -7.75
CA LEU A 387 12.33 2.96 -9.02
C LEU A 387 12.60 1.46 -8.93
N ALA A 388 13.44 1.03 -7.98
CA ALA A 388 13.76 -0.38 -7.73
C ALA A 388 12.79 -1.06 -6.74
N ARG A 389 11.78 -0.36 -6.21
CA ARG A 389 10.80 -0.98 -5.31
C ARG A 389 9.97 -2.03 -6.02
N SER A 390 9.49 -3.01 -5.27
CA SER A 390 8.45 -3.93 -5.75
C SER A 390 7.21 -3.16 -6.19
N ASP A 391 6.41 -3.68 -7.12
CA ASP A 391 5.17 -3.03 -7.56
C ASP A 391 4.21 -2.77 -6.41
N ARG A 392 4.23 -3.64 -5.40
CA ARG A 392 3.43 -3.55 -4.20
C ARG A 392 3.82 -2.37 -3.30
N GLU A 393 5.11 -2.24 -2.99
CA GLU A 393 5.59 -1.09 -2.21
C GLU A 393 5.43 0.22 -3.00
N PHE A 394 5.67 0.16 -4.30
CA PHE A 394 5.48 1.31 -5.19
C PHE A 394 4.02 1.76 -5.19
N ASP A 395 3.07 0.83 -5.27
CA ASP A 395 1.63 1.09 -5.15
C ASP A 395 1.25 1.70 -3.79
N ASP A 396 1.68 1.10 -2.68
CA ASP A 396 1.44 1.61 -1.33
C ASP A 396 1.92 3.07 -1.17
N LEU A 397 3.14 3.36 -1.62
CA LEU A 397 3.71 4.70 -1.54
C LEU A 397 2.94 5.70 -2.39
N ASN A 398 2.42 5.29 -3.54
CA ASN A 398 1.56 6.11 -4.38
C ASN A 398 0.21 6.38 -3.70
N LEU A 399 -0.42 5.37 -3.10
CA LEU A 399 -1.67 5.51 -2.35
C LEU A 399 -1.50 6.42 -1.13
N ILE A 400 -0.42 6.23 -0.37
CA ILE A 400 -0.03 7.13 0.73
C ILE A 400 0.14 8.56 0.20
N SER A 401 0.81 8.74 -0.94
CA SER A 401 1.01 10.06 -1.53
C SER A 401 -0.31 10.73 -1.91
N ILE A 402 -1.22 9.98 -2.54
CA ILE A 402 -2.54 10.48 -2.96
C ILE A 402 -3.40 10.85 -1.77
N HIS A 403 -3.34 10.06 -0.69
CA HIS A 403 -4.13 10.31 0.50
C HIS A 403 -3.57 11.48 1.32
N SER A 404 -2.26 11.46 1.59
CA SER A 404 -1.61 12.43 2.49
C SER A 404 -1.19 13.73 1.82
N GLY A 405 -1.13 13.78 0.48
CA GLY A 405 -0.49 14.88 -0.26
C GLY A 405 1.05 14.87 -0.18
N VAL A 406 1.65 13.90 0.50
CA VAL A 406 3.10 13.78 0.72
C VAL A 406 3.69 12.74 -0.23
N ALA A 407 4.34 13.21 -1.28
CA ALA A 407 5.01 12.41 -2.29
C ALA A 407 6.45 12.08 -1.87
N VAL A 408 6.80 10.79 -1.91
CA VAL A 408 8.17 10.31 -1.62
C VAL A 408 9.21 10.78 -2.62
N GLU A 409 8.77 11.27 -3.78
CA GLU A 409 9.63 11.92 -4.76
C GLU A 409 10.07 13.31 -4.28
N ALA A 410 9.24 14.01 -3.51
CA ALA A 410 9.62 15.28 -2.90
C ALA A 410 10.28 15.06 -1.52
N PHE A 411 9.78 14.12 -0.74
CA PHE A 411 10.17 13.93 0.66
C PHE A 411 10.95 12.62 0.86
N PRO A 412 12.14 12.65 1.49
CA PRO A 412 12.96 11.46 1.61
C PRO A 412 12.31 10.40 2.48
N MET A 413 12.27 9.19 1.95
CA MET A 413 11.93 7.99 2.71
C MET A 413 13.13 7.56 3.55
N LEU A 414 12.87 7.19 4.80
CA LEU A 414 13.85 6.59 5.70
C LEU A 414 13.69 5.07 5.66
N SER A 415 14.75 4.33 5.99
CA SER A 415 14.65 2.87 6.11
C SER A 415 13.63 2.48 7.19
N SER A 416 12.91 1.38 6.96
CA SER A 416 11.93 0.83 7.90
C SER A 416 12.55 0.52 9.27
N ASP A 417 13.83 0.10 9.30
CA ASP A 417 14.62 -0.08 10.51
C ASP A 417 14.74 1.16 11.41
N VAL A 418 14.68 2.37 10.83
CA VAL A 418 14.68 3.62 11.60
C VAL A 418 13.29 3.84 12.20
N GLY A 419 12.24 3.55 11.42
CA GLY A 419 10.85 3.61 11.88
C GLY A 419 10.63 2.77 13.13
N SER A 420 10.97 1.48 13.07
CA SER A 420 10.71 0.51 14.15
C SER A 420 11.34 0.90 15.51
N GLN A 421 12.35 1.78 15.52
CA GLN A 421 12.98 2.29 16.74
C GLN A 421 12.10 3.29 17.52
N PHE A 422 11.03 3.83 16.90
CA PHE A 422 10.18 4.84 17.53
C PHE A 422 9.09 4.27 18.45
N GLY A 423 8.98 2.93 18.57
CA GLY A 423 8.11 2.27 19.55
C GLY A 423 6.62 2.49 19.33
N PHE A 424 6.20 2.63 18.06
CA PHE A 424 4.79 2.59 17.66
C PHE A 424 4.25 1.16 17.66
N THR A 425 2.93 1.04 17.66
CA THR A 425 2.21 -0.24 17.53
C THR A 425 1.46 -0.27 16.21
N TYR A 426 1.56 -1.39 15.50
CA TYR A 426 0.86 -1.66 14.24
C TYR A 426 0.55 -3.15 14.15
N ASP A 427 -0.39 -3.51 13.30
CA ASP A 427 -0.75 -4.90 13.04
C ASP A 427 -0.06 -5.39 11.75
N PRO A 428 1.06 -6.13 11.84
CA PRO A 428 1.78 -6.59 10.63
C PRO A 428 0.97 -7.59 9.78
N SER A 429 -0.09 -8.21 10.32
CA SER A 429 -0.97 -9.10 9.54
C SER A 429 -1.90 -8.33 8.59
N ARG A 430 -2.03 -7.02 8.79
CA ARG A 430 -3.01 -6.15 8.11
C ARG A 430 -2.44 -4.84 7.60
N GLN A 431 -1.33 -4.40 8.17
CA GLN A 431 -0.72 -3.10 7.93
C GLN A 431 0.74 -3.25 7.52
N ARG A 432 1.16 -2.42 6.58
CA ARG A 432 2.57 -2.15 6.27
C ARG A 432 2.89 -0.72 6.65
N PHE A 433 4.13 -0.43 7.02
CA PHE A 433 4.51 0.92 7.40
C PHE A 433 5.65 1.49 6.56
N TYR A 434 5.57 2.80 6.32
CA TYR A 434 6.55 3.55 5.55
C TYR A 434 6.97 4.79 6.32
N THR A 435 8.28 4.98 6.48
CA THR A 435 8.82 6.10 7.24
C THR A 435 9.23 7.22 6.28
N ILE A 436 8.59 8.38 6.36
CA ILE A 436 8.82 9.52 5.46
C ILE A 436 9.18 10.75 6.30
N ASN A 437 10.21 11.50 5.88
CA ASN A 437 10.48 12.81 6.46
C ASN A 437 9.65 13.87 5.74
N ASP A 438 8.49 14.23 6.30
CA ASP A 438 7.51 15.11 5.66
C ASP A 438 7.55 16.56 6.14
N ARG A 439 8.51 16.90 7.03
CA ARG A 439 8.64 18.26 7.58
C ARG A 439 10.05 18.80 7.41
N ILE A 440 10.14 19.73 6.47
CA ILE A 440 11.34 20.51 6.17
C ILE A 440 11.74 21.38 7.36
N GLY A 441 13.03 21.37 7.69
CA GLY A 441 13.65 22.19 8.73
C GLY A 441 13.45 21.69 10.16
N ALA A 442 12.78 20.54 10.35
CA ALA A 442 12.62 19.94 11.66
C ALA A 442 13.99 19.50 12.22
N GLN A 443 14.33 20.00 13.41
CA GLN A 443 15.57 19.63 14.12
C GLN A 443 15.35 18.49 15.12
N ASP A 444 14.13 17.97 15.20
CA ASP A 444 13.71 16.91 16.10
C ASP A 444 13.02 15.77 15.32
N VAL A 445 12.72 14.69 16.03
CA VAL A 445 12.07 13.49 15.46
C VAL A 445 10.65 13.76 14.96
N SER A 446 10.06 14.93 15.25
CA SER A 446 8.70 15.26 14.81
C SER A 446 8.61 15.50 13.31
N GLY A 447 9.74 15.73 12.63
CA GLY A 447 9.77 15.83 11.18
C GLY A 447 9.66 14.49 10.45
N THR A 448 9.88 13.40 11.15
CA THR A 448 9.63 12.06 10.65
C THR A 448 8.16 11.70 10.87
N LYS A 449 7.55 10.99 9.92
CA LYS A 449 6.25 10.34 10.06
C LYS A 449 6.35 8.89 9.66
N VAL A 450 5.56 8.07 10.32
CA VAL A 450 5.37 6.68 9.97
C VAL A 450 3.94 6.55 9.45
N TYR A 451 3.79 6.26 8.17
CA TYR A 451 2.49 6.01 7.54
C TYR A 451 2.21 4.53 7.61
N PHE A 452 1.05 4.14 8.11
CA PHE A 452 0.56 2.77 8.06
C PHE A 452 -0.47 2.68 6.94
N TYR A 453 -0.22 1.80 5.99
CA TYR A 453 -1.17 1.42 4.97
C TYR A 453 -1.81 0.10 5.37
N ASP A 454 -3.12 0.13 5.56
CA ASP A 454 -3.95 -1.05 5.79
C ASP A 454 -4.26 -1.71 4.45
N PHE A 455 -3.68 -2.86 4.20
CA PHE A 455 -3.81 -3.52 2.91
C PHE A 455 -5.08 -4.36 2.77
N VAL A 456 -5.91 -4.42 3.82
CA VAL A 456 -7.22 -5.11 3.83
C VAL A 456 -8.34 -4.16 3.44
N ASP A 457 -8.41 -2.96 4.04
CA ASP A 457 -9.46 -1.97 3.74
C ASP A 457 -8.98 -0.70 3.03
N GLY A 458 -7.69 -0.57 2.79
CA GLY A 458 -7.09 0.58 2.10
C GLY A 458 -6.93 1.82 2.99
N GLY A 459 -7.21 1.72 4.29
CA GLY A 459 -7.07 2.81 5.25
C GLY A 459 -5.62 3.27 5.42
N ILE A 460 -5.43 4.57 5.63
CA ILE A 460 -4.10 5.15 5.88
C ILE A 460 -4.13 5.91 7.20
N THR A 461 -3.24 5.50 8.11
CA THR A 461 -3.02 6.20 9.37
C THR A 461 -1.58 6.66 9.47
N ARG A 462 -1.30 7.59 10.38
CA ARG A 462 0.00 8.21 10.54
C ARG A 462 0.41 8.26 12.01
N PHE A 463 1.65 7.93 12.30
CA PHE A 463 2.26 8.16 13.60
C PHE A 463 3.33 9.23 13.50
N THR A 464 3.32 10.14 14.47
CA THR A 464 4.36 11.16 14.65
C THR A 464 5.21 10.81 15.86
N PRO A 465 6.52 10.51 15.69
CA PRO A 465 7.42 10.26 16.80
C PRO A 465 7.43 11.42 17.80
N GLY A 466 7.40 11.08 19.09
CA GLY A 466 7.38 12.08 20.18
C GLY A 466 6.00 12.68 20.50
N SER A 467 4.95 12.34 19.75
CA SER A 467 3.58 12.83 20.01
C SER A 467 2.92 12.27 21.29
N GLY A 468 3.49 11.20 21.87
CA GLY A 468 2.92 10.48 23.01
C GLY A 468 1.79 9.50 22.65
N ASN A 469 1.20 9.63 21.45
CA ASN A 469 0.31 8.64 20.87
C ASN A 469 1.15 7.55 20.19
N ARG A 470 0.97 6.28 20.56
CA ARG A 470 1.74 5.15 20.01
C ARG A 470 1.01 4.36 18.92
N THR A 471 -0.26 4.67 18.70
CA THR A 471 -1.10 4.11 17.63
C THR A 471 -1.24 5.11 16.50
N GLY A 472 -1.30 4.65 15.25
CA GLY A 472 -1.54 5.52 14.10
C GLY A 472 -2.81 6.36 14.25
N GLU A 473 -2.74 7.63 13.88
CA GLU A 473 -3.88 8.55 13.81
C GLU A 473 -4.46 8.55 12.39
N SER A 474 -5.78 8.61 12.25
CA SER A 474 -6.38 8.80 10.92
C SER A 474 -5.92 10.12 10.34
N ILE A 475 -5.59 10.13 9.05
CA ILE A 475 -5.28 11.35 8.32
C ILE A 475 -6.40 11.64 7.32
N ASP A 476 -6.85 12.90 7.29
CA ASP A 476 -7.82 13.34 6.31
C ASP A 476 -7.17 13.35 4.92
N GLN A 477 -7.92 12.91 3.92
CA GLN A 477 -7.44 12.99 2.55
C GLN A 477 -7.31 14.46 2.14
N VAL A 478 -6.17 14.81 1.54
CA VAL A 478 -5.95 16.18 1.06
C VAL A 478 -6.86 16.47 -0.15
N ASP A 479 -7.71 17.49 -0.03
CA ASP A 479 -8.55 17.95 -1.15
C ASP A 479 -7.77 18.90 -2.07
N LEU A 480 -7.02 18.30 -3.01
CA LEU A 480 -6.26 19.04 -4.01
C LEU A 480 -7.18 19.76 -5.02
N SER A 481 -8.43 19.31 -5.20
CA SER A 481 -9.39 20.00 -6.06
C SER A 481 -9.78 21.35 -5.47
N GLN A 482 -10.13 21.36 -4.19
CA GLN A 482 -10.42 22.58 -3.45
C GLN A 482 -9.18 23.49 -3.37
N LEU A 483 -8.02 22.92 -3.06
CA LEU A 483 -6.78 23.68 -2.89
C LEU A 483 -6.37 24.45 -4.15
N TYR A 484 -6.48 23.80 -5.33
CA TYR A 484 -6.09 24.41 -6.60
C TYR A 484 -7.25 25.02 -7.39
N GLY A 485 -8.49 24.88 -6.91
CA GLY A 485 -9.68 25.40 -7.59
C GLY A 485 -9.95 24.74 -8.94
N VAL A 486 -9.49 23.50 -9.13
CA VAL A 486 -9.64 22.71 -10.36
C VAL A 486 -10.39 21.44 -10.00
N LYS A 487 -11.43 21.07 -10.76
CA LYS A 487 -12.08 19.77 -10.59
C LYS A 487 -11.11 18.68 -11.04
N LEU A 488 -10.81 17.72 -10.17
CA LEU A 488 -9.90 16.62 -10.45
C LEU A 488 -10.66 15.31 -10.29
N ASP A 489 -10.51 14.40 -11.24
CA ASP A 489 -11.04 13.05 -11.16
C ASP A 489 -9.84 12.10 -10.95
N ASN A 490 -9.79 11.36 -9.83
CA ASN A 490 -8.65 10.47 -9.55
C ASN A 490 -8.77 9.18 -10.38
N HIS A 491 -7.86 8.97 -11.33
CA HIS A 491 -7.78 7.79 -12.18
C HIS A 491 -6.81 6.72 -11.66
N TYR A 492 -6.14 6.95 -10.54
CA TYR A 492 -5.23 5.98 -9.97
C TYR A 492 -6.01 4.69 -9.62
N PRO A 493 -5.58 3.51 -10.12
CA PRO A 493 -6.29 2.26 -9.87
C PRO A 493 -6.32 1.92 -8.38
N GLN A 494 -7.50 2.06 -7.77
CA GLN A 494 -7.71 1.57 -6.42
C GLN A 494 -7.58 0.04 -6.42
N ARG A 495 -7.05 -0.52 -5.33
CA ARG A 495 -6.97 -1.98 -5.17
C ARG A 495 -8.39 -2.54 -5.26
N ALA A 496 -8.59 -3.59 -6.05
CA ALA A 496 -9.86 -4.30 -6.07
C ALA A 496 -10.08 -4.88 -4.66
N MET A 497 -10.95 -4.25 -3.88
CA MET A 497 -11.44 -4.87 -2.65
C MET A 497 -12.16 -6.16 -3.05
N ALA A 498 -11.91 -7.23 -2.32
CA ALA A 498 -12.63 -8.49 -2.50
C ALA A 498 -14.14 -8.20 -2.33
N GLY A 499 -14.83 -8.09 -3.47
CA GLY A 499 -16.25 -7.82 -3.56
C GLY A 499 -16.64 -6.34 -3.59
N GLN A 500 -16.44 -5.67 -4.73
CA GLN A 500 -17.48 -4.78 -5.28
C GLN A 500 -17.21 -4.43 -6.75
N ALA A 501 -17.96 -5.09 -7.64
CA ALA A 501 -18.18 -4.60 -8.98
C ALA A 501 -19.28 -3.52 -8.96
N LYS A 502 -18.96 -2.36 -9.55
CA LYS A 502 -19.85 -1.28 -10.01
C LYS A 502 -20.89 -0.77 -9.00
N ASN A 503 -20.66 0.46 -8.51
CA ASN A 503 -21.44 1.62 -8.96
C ASN A 503 -20.79 2.92 -8.45
N GLN A 504 -20.36 3.77 -9.38
CA GLN A 504 -20.12 5.19 -9.11
C GLN A 504 -21.45 5.89 -8.81
N ALA A 505 -21.56 6.49 -7.62
CA ALA A 505 -22.10 7.84 -7.40
C ALA A 505 -22.09 8.20 -5.90
N SER A 506 -21.12 9.04 -5.49
CA SER A 506 -21.14 9.95 -4.32
C SER A 506 -21.71 9.42 -2.98
N SER A 507 -20.87 8.84 -2.11
CA SER A 507 -21.34 8.32 -0.80
C SER A 507 -20.24 8.05 0.26
N ASN A 508 -19.23 8.92 0.42
CA ASN A 508 -18.17 8.64 1.43
C ASN A 508 -18.68 8.51 2.89
N ASP A 509 -19.84 9.09 3.25
CA ASP A 509 -20.39 8.98 4.62
C ASP A 509 -21.41 7.83 4.78
N GLN A 510 -22.14 7.47 3.72
CA GLN A 510 -23.15 6.40 3.77
C GLN A 510 -22.51 5.02 3.72
N ASP A 511 -21.42 4.86 2.97
CA ASP A 511 -20.68 3.59 2.85
C ASP A 511 -19.94 3.26 4.15
N ALA A 512 -19.38 4.27 4.83
CA ALA A 512 -18.74 4.11 6.12
C ALA A 512 -19.73 3.67 7.22
N LEU A 513 -20.90 4.32 7.29
CA LEU A 513 -21.95 3.92 8.24
C LEU A 513 -22.55 2.54 7.90
N ALA A 514 -22.68 2.19 6.62
CA ALA A 514 -23.14 0.86 6.20
C ALA A 514 -22.15 -0.25 6.54
N ASN A 515 -20.85 -0.01 6.35
CA ASN A 515 -19.80 -0.92 6.74
C ASN A 515 -19.73 -1.08 8.26
N PHE A 516 -19.86 0.02 9.01
CA PHE A 516 -19.97 -0.02 10.47
C PHE A 516 -21.17 -0.86 10.92
N MET A 517 -22.36 -0.64 10.34
CA MET A 517 -23.56 -1.40 10.71
C MET A 517 -23.46 -2.89 10.37
N THR A 518 -22.70 -3.25 9.33
CA THR A 518 -22.42 -4.64 8.97
C THR A 518 -21.54 -5.32 10.03
N HIS A 519 -20.42 -4.70 10.40
CA HIS A 519 -19.52 -5.23 11.44
C HIS A 519 -20.19 -5.28 12.81
N TRP A 520 -20.86 -4.19 13.19
CA TRP A 520 -21.60 -4.13 14.45
C TRP A 520 -22.68 -5.21 14.51
N GLY A 521 -23.36 -5.47 13.39
CA GLY A 521 -24.27 -6.61 13.26
C GLY A 521 -23.58 -7.94 13.56
N GLN A 522 -22.44 -8.22 12.91
CA GLN A 522 -21.68 -9.46 13.11
C GLN A 522 -21.24 -9.65 14.57
N GLU A 523 -20.74 -8.60 15.24
CA GLU A 523 -20.40 -8.64 16.67
C GLU A 523 -21.59 -9.02 17.55
N MET A 524 -22.78 -8.55 17.20
CA MET A 524 -24.01 -8.82 17.92
C MET A 524 -24.69 -10.14 17.48
N GLY A 525 -24.15 -10.83 16.46
CA GLY A 525 -24.79 -11.99 15.83
C GLY A 525 -26.12 -11.64 15.17
N GLN A 526 -26.21 -10.46 14.57
CA GLN A 526 -27.42 -9.86 13.99
C GLN A 526 -27.12 -9.28 12.60
N THR A 527 -28.04 -9.40 11.66
CA THR A 527 -27.90 -8.86 10.31
C THR A 527 -28.82 -7.67 10.10
N TYR A 528 -28.23 -6.47 9.99
CA TYR A 528 -28.97 -5.24 9.77
C TYR A 528 -29.09 -4.90 8.28
N LYS A 529 -30.29 -4.52 7.84
CA LYS A 529 -30.53 -4.00 6.49
C LYS A 529 -30.84 -2.51 6.54
N ALA A 530 -30.27 -1.76 5.59
CA ALA A 530 -30.59 -0.35 5.40
C ALA A 530 -31.95 -0.18 4.72
N TYR A 531 -32.70 0.86 5.10
CA TYR A 531 -33.98 1.22 4.50
C TYR A 531 -34.02 2.71 4.15
N GLN A 532 -34.72 3.03 3.07
CA GLN A 532 -34.81 4.39 2.52
C GLN A 532 -36.27 4.82 2.36
N LEU A 533 -36.51 6.11 2.13
CA LEU A 533 -37.87 6.68 2.00
C LEU A 533 -38.69 6.06 0.85
N ASP A 534 -38.01 5.59 -0.20
CA ASP A 534 -38.60 4.88 -1.34
C ASP A 534 -38.54 3.35 -1.21
N GLN A 535 -37.76 2.83 -0.24
CA GLN A 535 -37.63 1.41 0.10
C GLN A 535 -37.84 1.16 1.60
N PRO A 536 -39.07 1.31 2.12
CA PRO A 536 -39.37 1.08 3.52
C PRO A 536 -39.42 -0.40 3.90
N VAL A 537 -39.18 -0.64 5.18
CA VAL A 537 -39.43 -1.92 5.85
C VAL A 537 -40.86 -1.99 6.38
N ASP A 538 -41.40 -3.21 6.47
CA ASP A 538 -42.55 -3.48 7.34
C ASP A 538 -42.02 -3.85 8.74
N PHE A 539 -42.04 -2.90 9.66
CA PHE A 539 -41.62 -3.11 11.04
C PHE A 539 -42.84 -3.35 11.93
N TYR A 540 -43.08 -4.63 12.27
CA TYR A 540 -44.23 -5.07 13.07
C TYR A 540 -45.60 -4.56 12.57
N GLY A 541 -45.84 -4.60 11.26
CA GLY A 541 -47.11 -4.17 10.64
C GLY A 541 -47.14 -2.69 10.26
N THR A 542 -46.05 -1.94 10.48
CA THR A 542 -45.94 -0.52 10.14
C THR A 542 -44.88 -0.32 9.05
N ARG A 543 -45.28 0.29 7.93
CA ARG A 543 -44.38 0.62 6.83
C ARG A 543 -43.55 1.85 7.20
N PHE A 544 -42.22 1.73 7.22
CA PHE A 544 -41.32 2.78 7.68
C PHE A 544 -39.94 2.70 6.98
N PRO A 545 -39.29 3.82 6.63
CA PRO A 545 -39.82 5.18 6.64
C PRO A 545 -40.67 5.50 5.39
N GLU A 546 -41.66 6.36 5.52
CA GLU A 546 -42.37 6.92 4.35
C GLU A 546 -41.82 8.30 3.99
N LYS A 547 -42.29 8.93 2.89
CA LYS A 547 -41.86 10.30 2.54
C LYS A 547 -42.30 11.33 3.58
N GLU A 548 -43.46 11.12 4.21
CA GLU A 548 -43.95 11.92 5.31
C GLU A 548 -44.39 10.97 6.43
N PHE A 549 -43.84 11.14 7.64
CA PHE A 549 -44.20 10.29 8.77
C PHE A 549 -43.96 11.01 10.10
N GLN A 550 -44.62 10.52 11.14
CA GLN A 550 -44.47 11.01 12.50
C GLN A 550 -43.92 9.92 13.41
N VAL A 551 -42.91 10.26 14.22
CA VAL A 551 -42.35 9.38 15.26
C VAL A 551 -42.36 10.07 16.61
N VAL A 552 -42.22 9.30 17.68
CA VAL A 552 -42.03 9.82 19.03
C VAL A 552 -40.58 9.57 19.43
N LEU A 553 -39.76 10.62 19.55
CA LEU A 553 -38.37 10.53 20.03
C LEU A 553 -38.32 10.95 21.50
N ASP A 554 -38.03 10.01 22.41
CA ASP A 554 -38.01 10.24 23.87
C ASP A 554 -39.27 10.97 24.41
N GLY A 555 -40.44 10.59 23.89
CA GLY A 555 -41.74 11.15 24.30
C GLY A 555 -42.16 12.43 23.57
N GLN A 556 -41.32 12.98 22.69
CA GLN A 556 -41.66 14.13 21.86
C GLN A 556 -42.09 13.69 20.46
N ASN A 557 -43.25 14.17 20.00
CA ASN A 557 -43.72 13.93 18.63
C ASN A 557 -42.89 14.77 17.64
N ILE A 558 -42.24 14.10 16.69
CA ILE A 558 -41.45 14.73 15.63
C ILE A 558 -42.03 14.33 14.27
N GLN A 559 -42.36 15.33 13.46
CA GLN A 559 -42.83 15.14 12.10
C GLN A 559 -41.64 15.24 11.13
N PHE A 560 -41.50 14.25 10.25
CA PHE A 560 -40.52 14.24 9.16
C PHE A 560 -41.23 14.36 7.80
N LYS A 561 -40.56 15.05 6.88
CA LYS A 561 -40.89 15.14 5.46
C LYS A 561 -39.60 15.10 4.65
N ASP A 562 -39.54 14.19 3.68
CA ASP A 562 -38.41 13.95 2.80
C ASP A 562 -37.07 13.83 3.57
N GLY A 563 -37.09 13.14 4.72
CA GLY A 563 -35.91 12.90 5.55
C GLY A 563 -35.50 14.06 6.48
N GLN A 564 -36.25 15.17 6.51
CA GLN A 564 -36.01 16.31 7.39
C GLN A 564 -37.19 16.57 8.32
N SER A 565 -36.94 16.96 9.57
CA SER A 565 -38.02 17.31 10.49
C SER A 565 -38.58 18.69 10.15
N THR A 566 -39.89 18.86 10.21
CA THR A 566 -40.53 20.16 9.93
C THR A 566 -40.33 21.19 11.04
N ASP A 567 -40.14 20.75 12.29
CA ASP A 567 -40.23 21.65 13.46
C ASP A 567 -39.12 21.47 14.52
N ALA A 568 -38.20 20.50 14.35
CA ALA A 568 -37.27 20.08 15.40
C ALA A 568 -35.79 20.02 14.98
N ASN A 569 -35.45 20.51 13.77
CA ASN A 569 -34.09 20.55 13.20
C ASN A 569 -33.34 19.20 13.25
N TYR A 570 -34.04 18.10 12.97
CA TYR A 570 -33.44 16.78 12.72
C TYR A 570 -33.33 16.49 11.23
N LYS A 571 -32.20 15.92 10.80
CA LYS A 571 -32.02 15.29 9.48
C LYS A 571 -31.75 13.80 9.69
N ILE A 572 -32.37 12.95 8.87
CA ILE A 572 -32.11 11.51 8.88
C ILE A 572 -30.88 11.23 8.01
N ASP A 573 -29.90 10.53 8.57
CA ASP A 573 -28.72 10.08 7.82
C ASP A 573 -28.86 8.63 7.38
N ALA A 574 -29.44 7.76 8.23
CA ALA A 574 -29.73 6.37 7.86
C ALA A 574 -30.78 5.71 8.75
N ILE A 575 -31.38 4.63 8.25
CA ILE A 575 -32.32 3.76 8.96
C ILE A 575 -31.92 2.31 8.73
N TYR A 576 -31.82 1.54 9.81
CA TYR A 576 -31.44 0.13 9.77
C TYR A 576 -32.38 -0.73 10.60
N SER A 577 -32.68 -1.95 10.13
CA SER A 577 -33.41 -2.93 10.94
C SER A 577 -32.92 -4.34 10.71
N ASP A 578 -32.92 -5.15 11.77
CA ASP A 578 -32.68 -6.60 11.74
C ASP A 578 -33.98 -7.41 11.58
N ILE A 579 -35.13 -6.78 11.31
CA ILE A 579 -36.42 -7.51 11.25
C ILE A 579 -36.47 -8.58 10.16
N ALA A 580 -35.64 -8.44 9.12
CA ALA A 580 -35.50 -9.42 8.05
C ALA A 580 -34.46 -10.52 8.37
N ASP A 581 -33.76 -10.43 9.50
CA ASP A 581 -32.78 -11.42 9.93
C ASP A 581 -33.47 -12.68 10.48
N GLN A 582 -33.27 -13.78 9.78
CA GLN A 582 -33.80 -15.11 10.13
C GLN A 582 -32.89 -15.85 11.11
N ASP A 583 -31.62 -15.46 11.21
CA ASP A 583 -30.60 -16.12 12.01
C ASP A 583 -30.37 -15.40 13.35
N ASN A 584 -31.04 -14.27 13.58
CA ASN A 584 -30.98 -13.53 14.84
C ASN A 584 -31.44 -14.43 16.01
N PRO A 585 -30.57 -14.67 17.01
CA PRO A 585 -30.88 -15.56 18.13
C PRO A 585 -31.93 -14.99 19.11
N SER A 586 -32.21 -13.69 19.04
CA SER A 586 -33.28 -13.03 19.81
C SER A 586 -34.62 -13.10 19.06
N GLN A 587 -35.75 -13.04 19.76
CA GLN A 587 -37.06 -12.79 19.13
C GLN A 587 -37.38 -11.29 19.01
N GLU A 588 -36.65 -10.46 19.75
CA GLU A 588 -36.74 -9.01 19.67
C GLU A 588 -36.08 -8.53 18.37
N ARG A 589 -36.68 -7.54 17.71
CA ARG A 589 -36.14 -6.89 16.52
C ARG A 589 -35.99 -5.41 16.77
N HIS A 590 -34.97 -4.84 16.16
CA HIS A 590 -34.55 -3.47 16.34
C HIS A 590 -34.77 -2.69 15.06
N LEU A 591 -35.23 -1.46 15.22
CA LEU A 591 -35.23 -0.46 14.19
C LEU A 591 -34.44 0.73 14.71
N TYR A 592 -33.29 0.98 14.08
CA TYR A 592 -32.41 2.09 14.38
C TYR A 592 -32.66 3.24 13.42
N LEU A 593 -32.71 4.45 13.98
CA LEU A 593 -32.82 5.70 13.25
C LEU A 593 -31.62 6.58 13.63
N PHE A 594 -30.80 6.92 12.64
CA PHE A 594 -29.62 7.76 12.77
C PHE A 594 -29.97 9.17 12.31
N THR A 595 -29.76 10.16 13.17
CA THR A 595 -30.14 11.54 12.89
C THR A 595 -29.07 12.54 13.30
N GLN A 596 -28.88 13.57 12.47
CA GLN A 596 -28.20 14.80 12.86
C GLN A 596 -29.20 15.76 13.50
N GLY A 597 -29.07 15.98 14.81
CA GLY A 597 -29.88 16.94 15.57
C GLY A 597 -29.10 18.19 15.97
N VAL A 598 -29.78 19.15 16.61
CA VAL A 598 -29.17 20.42 17.08
C VAL A 598 -28.01 20.20 18.06
N ASN A 599 -28.04 19.11 18.82
CA ASN A 599 -27.00 18.75 19.79
C ASN A 599 -25.96 17.74 19.23
N GLY A 600 -25.92 17.59 17.90
CA GLY A 600 -25.02 16.67 17.20
C GLY A 600 -25.68 15.34 16.79
N PRO A 601 -24.86 14.36 16.37
CA PRO A 601 -25.34 13.06 15.90
C PRO A 601 -26.00 12.25 17.01
N GLN A 602 -27.20 11.72 16.77
CA GLN A 602 -27.97 10.89 17.70
C GLN A 602 -28.43 9.58 17.05
N VAL A 603 -28.34 8.49 17.81
CA VAL A 603 -28.85 7.16 17.41
C VAL A 603 -30.05 6.80 18.28
N TRP A 604 -31.16 6.51 17.61
CA TRP A 604 -32.43 6.16 18.22
C TRP A 604 -32.77 4.71 17.93
N VAL A 605 -33.45 4.03 18.85
CA VAL A 605 -33.88 2.64 18.69
C VAL A 605 -35.31 2.45 19.17
N THR A 606 -36.07 1.64 18.42
CA THR A 606 -37.31 1.02 18.90
C THR A 606 -37.21 -0.49 18.72
N MET A 607 -37.84 -1.22 19.64
CA MET A 607 -38.08 -2.66 19.53
C MET A 607 -39.57 -3.00 19.56
N GLN A 608 -40.44 -1.98 19.42
CA GLN A 608 -41.89 -2.12 19.50
C GLN A 608 -42.54 -1.61 18.22
N GLY A 609 -43.66 -2.23 17.84
CA GLY A 609 -44.52 -1.75 16.75
C GLY A 609 -45.18 -0.42 17.08
N ALA A 610 -45.90 0.13 16.11
CA ALA A 610 -46.55 1.42 16.27
C ALA A 610 -47.65 1.43 17.34
N ASP A 611 -47.92 2.62 17.90
CA ASP A 611 -49.05 2.86 18.78
C ASP A 611 -50.40 2.85 18.02
N ASP A 612 -51.51 3.02 18.74
CA ASP A 612 -52.87 3.08 18.16
C ASP A 612 -53.06 4.23 17.15
N GLN A 613 -52.10 5.15 17.07
CA GLN A 613 -52.08 6.28 16.14
C GLN A 613 -51.09 6.05 14.98
N GLY A 614 -50.48 4.87 14.88
CA GLY A 614 -49.54 4.51 13.82
C GLY A 614 -48.13 5.07 13.99
N ARG A 615 -47.77 5.57 15.19
CA ARG A 615 -46.45 6.17 15.43
C ARG A 615 -45.50 5.19 16.11
N LEU A 616 -44.27 5.15 15.64
CA LEU A 616 -43.19 4.40 16.29
C LEU A 616 -42.55 5.25 17.40
N HIS A 617 -42.33 4.62 18.56
CA HIS A 617 -41.75 5.26 19.74
C HIS A 617 -40.29 4.84 19.88
N PHE A 618 -39.38 5.77 19.63
CA PHE A 618 -37.96 5.57 19.77
C PHE A 618 -37.44 6.15 21.08
N LYS A 619 -36.44 5.49 21.63
CA LYS A 619 -35.61 6.02 22.70
C LYS A 619 -34.19 6.19 22.22
N GLN A 620 -33.43 7.09 22.83
CA GLN A 620 -32.00 7.16 22.53
C GLN A 620 -31.35 5.81 22.90
N THR A 621 -30.52 5.27 22.00
CA THR A 621 -29.88 3.97 22.26
C THR A 621 -29.07 4.02 23.55
N ALA A 622 -29.05 2.94 24.32
CA ALA A 622 -28.14 2.79 25.46
C ALA A 622 -26.75 2.25 25.03
N ASN A 623 -26.65 1.75 23.79
CA ASN A 623 -25.44 1.11 23.28
C ASN A 623 -24.36 2.18 22.95
N GLN A 624 -23.29 2.18 23.74
CA GLN A 624 -22.20 3.15 23.61
C GLN A 624 -21.32 2.91 22.38
N ALA A 625 -21.17 1.66 21.94
CA ALA A 625 -20.41 1.32 20.73
C ALA A 625 -21.12 1.86 19.47
N LEU A 626 -22.44 1.73 19.40
CA LEU A 626 -23.27 2.33 18.35
C LEU A 626 -23.18 3.86 18.32
N LYS A 627 -23.22 4.51 19.49
CA LYS A 627 -23.04 5.96 19.58
C LYS A 627 -21.66 6.39 19.14
N ALA A 628 -20.61 5.72 19.63
CA ALA A 628 -19.23 6.04 19.29
C ALA A 628 -18.93 5.77 17.82
N GLY A 629 -19.42 4.67 17.26
CA GLY A 629 -19.34 4.34 15.85
C GLY A 629 -20.00 5.42 14.99
N TYR A 630 -21.26 5.76 15.26
CA TYR A 630 -21.93 6.83 14.52
C TYR A 630 -21.25 8.20 14.68
N LEU A 631 -20.79 8.56 15.88
CA LEU A 631 -20.08 9.84 16.11
C LEU A 631 -18.78 9.96 15.30
N LYS A 632 -18.05 8.85 15.11
CA LYS A 632 -16.87 8.80 14.23
C LYS A 632 -17.22 9.06 12.76
N HIS A 633 -18.45 8.76 12.33
CA HIS A 633 -18.92 8.94 10.96
C HIS A 633 -19.65 10.27 10.73
N ALA A 634 -20.31 10.82 11.75
CA ALA A 634 -21.14 12.02 11.63
C ALA A 634 -20.42 13.32 12.06
N SER A 635 -19.10 13.27 12.29
CA SER A 635 -18.24 14.42 12.63
C SER A 635 -17.31 14.86 11.48
N ASN A 636 -17.52 14.37 10.25
CA ASN A 636 -16.86 14.84 9.03
C ASN A 636 -17.66 15.96 8.36
#